data_AF-A0A926Y034-F1
#
_entry.id   AF-A0A926Y034-F1
#
_cell.length_a   1.000
_cell.length_b   1.000
_cell.length_c   1.000
_cell.angle_alpha   90.00
_cell.angle_beta   90.00
_cell.angle_gamma   90.00
#
_symmetry.space_group_name_H-M   'P 1'
#
loop_
_entity.id
_entity.type
_entity.pdbx_description
1 polymer ?
#
loop_
_entity_poly.entity_id
_entity_poly.type
_entity_poly.pdbx_seq_one_letter_code
_entity_poly.pdbx_strand_id
1 'polypeptide(L)' 'MHEQQFEEFIQDVLITIHANIRDLEEKRTFADSEEHDYIDGRLFSYGEMLAILRSSARDTGIDPKRIGL' A
#
# COMPACT_ATOMS: atom_id res chain seq x y z
N MET A 1 3.00 -16.08 -18.36
CA MET A 1 2.68 -15.89 -16.93
C MET A 1 1.20 -16.14 -16.78
N HIS A 2 0.78 -17.03 -15.88
CA HIS A 2 -0.65 -17.26 -15.64
C HIS A 2 -1.22 -16.05 -14.88
N GLU A 3 -2.44 -15.62 -15.23
CA GLU A 3 -3.15 -14.49 -14.60
C GLU A 3 -3.12 -14.58 -13.06
N GLN A 4 -3.31 -15.78 -12.52
CA GLN A 4 -3.24 -16.07 -11.10
C GLN A 4 -1.88 -15.77 -10.46
N GLN A 5 -0.76 -16.07 -11.12
CA GLN A 5 0.58 -15.77 -10.58
C GLN A 5 0.83 -14.26 -10.52
N PHE A 6 0.24 -13.49 -11.45
CA PHE A 6 0.31 -12.04 -11.40
C PHE A 6 -0.54 -11.48 -10.26
N GLU A 7 -1.76 -12.00 -10.07
CA GLU A 7 -2.62 -11.64 -8.94
C GLU A 7 -1.94 -11.92 -7.60
N GLU A 8 -1.38 -13.11 -7.42
CA GLU A 8 -0.61 -13.50 -6.22
C GLU A 8 0.57 -12.57 -5.97
N PHE A 9 1.34 -12.25 -7.02
CA PHE A 9 2.45 -11.29 -6.92
C PHE A 9 1.98 -9.90 -6.46
N ILE A 10 0.89 -9.39 -7.03
CA ILE A 10 0.35 -8.08 -6.62
C ILE A 10 -0.15 -8.14 -5.18
N GLN A 11 -0.82 -9.22 -4.79
CA GLN A 11 -1.29 -9.40 -3.42
C GLN A 11 -0.12 -9.44 -2.42
N ASP A 12 1.00 -10.10 -2.72
CA ASP A 12 2.20 -10.10 -1.87
C ASP A 12 2.80 -8.70 -1.69
N VAL A 13 2.81 -7.91 -2.77
CA VAL A 13 3.24 -6.49 -2.71
C VAL A 13 2.30 -5.69 -1.82
N LEU A 14 0.98 -5.86 -1.96
CA LEU A 14 0.00 -5.14 -1.15
C LEU A 14 0.05 -5.53 0.32
N ILE A 15 0.23 -6.83 0.62
CA ILE A 15 0.45 -7.31 1.99
C ILE A 15 1.63 -6.59 2.61
N THR A 16 2.74 -6.47 1.87
CA THR A 16 3.94 -5.77 2.35
C THR A 16 3.66 -4.28 2.59
N ILE A 17 2.95 -3.61 1.69
CA ILE A 17 2.57 -2.20 1.85
C ILE A 17 1.69 -2.02 3.09
N HIS A 18 0.64 -2.83 3.26
CA HIS A 18 -0.27 -2.74 4.39
C HIS A 18 0.41 -3.05 5.72
N ALA A 19 1.34 -4.01 5.75
CA ALA A 19 2.16 -4.28 6.92
C ALA A 19 3.02 -3.05 7.30
N ASN A 20 3.66 -2.41 6.33
CA ASN A 20 4.45 -1.20 6.58
C ASN A 20 3.60 -0.01 7.05
N ILE A 21 2.40 0.17 6.49
CA ILE A 21 1.45 1.20 6.96
C ILE A 21 1.11 0.95 8.43
N ARG A 22 0.69 -0.28 8.76
CA ARG A 22 0.34 -0.64 10.13
C ARG A 22 1.50 -0.41 11.10
N ASP A 23 2.70 -0.86 10.76
CA ASP A 23 3.89 -0.67 11.58
C ASP A 23 4.21 0.82 11.81
N LEU A 24 4.00 1.66 10.79
CA LEU A 24 4.19 3.10 10.90
C LEU A 24 3.12 3.77 11.75
N GLU A 25 1.86 3.37 11.63
CA GLU A 25 0.76 3.85 12.49
C GLU A 25 1.01 3.47 13.96
N GLU A 26 1.46 2.24 14.22
CA GLU A 26 1.85 1.79 15.57
C GLU A 26 3.03 2.63 16.11
N LYS A 27 4.08 2.85 15.29
CA LYS A 27 5.23 3.69 15.67
C LYS A 27 4.84 5.14 15.96
N ARG A 28 3.94 5.71 15.16
CA ARG A 28 3.45 7.10 15.32
C ARG A 28 2.89 7.36 16.72
N THR A 29 2.32 6.34 17.36
CA THR A 29 1.72 6.46 18.70
C THR A 29 2.76 6.76 19.79
N PHE A 30 4.02 6.38 19.57
CA PHE A 30 5.11 6.51 20.54
C PHE A 30 6.24 7.41 20.08
N ALA A 31 6.12 7.98 18.88
CA ALA A 31 7.15 8.78 18.25
C ALA A 31 7.24 10.18 18.87
N ASP A 32 8.45 10.74 18.88
CA ASP A 32 8.63 12.14 19.28
C ASP A 32 8.19 13.08 18.14
N SER A 33 7.94 14.35 18.46
CA SER A 33 7.44 15.32 17.47
C SER A 33 8.34 15.49 16.25
N GLU A 34 9.64 15.25 16.37
CA GLU A 34 10.60 15.30 15.25
C GLU A 34 10.45 14.09 14.31
N GLU A 35 9.98 12.95 14.81
CA GLU A 35 9.79 11.73 14.03
C GLU A 35 8.41 11.68 13.35
N HIS A 36 7.44 12.47 13.85
CA HIS A 36 6.09 12.55 13.29
C HIS A 36 6.08 12.97 11.82
N ASP A 37 6.84 14.00 11.45
CA ASP A 37 6.88 14.49 10.07
C ASP A 37 7.39 13.42 9.09
N TYR A 38 8.40 12.64 9.51
CA TYR A 38 8.92 11.53 8.73
C TYR A 38 7.87 10.40 8.58
N ILE A 39 7.24 10.01 9.69
CA ILE A 39 6.23 8.95 9.69
C ILE A 39 5.01 9.35 8.84
N ASP A 40 4.53 10.58 9.01
CA ASP A 40 3.38 11.11 8.26
C ASP A 40 3.71 11.21 6.76
N GLY A 41 4.92 11.62 6.39
CA GLY A 41 5.39 11.62 5.00
C GLY A 41 5.44 10.22 4.39
N ARG A 42 5.87 9.20 5.15
CA ARG A 42 5.87 7.80 4.71
C ARG A 42 4.45 7.25 4.55
N LEU A 43 3.57 7.48 5.53
CA LEU A 43 2.17 7.07 5.48
C LEU A 43 1.45 7.70 4.28
N PHE A 44 1.66 9.00 4.05
CA PHE A 44 1.14 9.69 2.88
C PHE A 44 1.61 9.03 1.57
N SER A 45 2.91 8.75 1.47
CA SER A 45 3.48 8.11 0.27
C SER A 45 2.89 6.72 0.00
N TYR A 46 2.66 5.91 1.03
CA TYR A 46 1.98 4.62 0.87
C TYR A 46 0.52 4.77 0.43
N GLY A 47 -0.19 5.76 0.97
CA GLY A 47 -1.55 6.10 0.52
C GLY A 47 -1.61 6.45 -0.96
N GLU A 48 -0.69 7.30 -1.43
CA GLU A 48 -0.58 7.67 -2.84
C GLU A 48 -0.25 6.47 -3.74
N MET A 49 0.66 5.59 -3.31
CA MET A 49 0.96 4.37 -4.05
C MET A 49 -0.27 3.47 -4.20
N LEU A 50 -1.04 3.25 -3.13
CA LEU A 50 -2.27 2.47 -3.19
C LEU A 50 -3.31 3.12 -4.12
N ALA A 51 -3.45 4.45 -4.08
CA ALA A 51 -4.35 5.18 -4.97
C ALA A 51 -3.94 5.02 -6.44
N ILE A 52 -2.65 5.12 -6.76
CA ILE A 52 -2.11 4.92 -8.11
C ILE A 52 -2.33 3.49 -8.58
N LEU A 53 -2.07 2.49 -7.73
CA LEU A 53 -2.30 1.08 -8.07
C LEU A 53 -3.79 0.83 -8.36
N ARG A 54 -4.68 1.38 -7.54
CA ARG A 54 -6.13 1.27 -7.74
C ARG A 54 -6.59 1.96 -9.03
N SER A 55 -6.05 3.13 -9.36
CA SER A 55 -6.35 3.81 -10.63
C SER A 55 -5.85 2.99 -11.81
N SER A 56 -4.59 2.57 -11.77
CA SER A 56 -3.94 1.78 -12.82
C SER A 56 -4.69 0.47 -13.09
N ALA A 57 -5.17 -0.22 -12.04
CA ALA A 57 -5.97 -1.41 -12.17
C ALA A 57 -7.27 -1.15 -12.96
N ARG A 58 -7.99 -0.07 -12.61
CA ARG A 58 -9.21 0.34 -13.33
C ARG A 58 -8.92 0.68 -14.80
N ASP A 59 -7.86 1.44 -15.04
CA ASP A 59 -7.47 1.90 -16.39
C ASP A 59 -7.03 0.75 -17.30
N THR A 60 -6.54 -0.34 -16.70
CA THR A 60 -6.12 -1.56 -17.42
C THR A 60 -7.21 -2.65 -17.47
N GLY A 61 -8.42 -2.37 -16.95
CA GLY A 61 -9.55 -3.30 -16.98
C GLY A 61 -9.49 -4.41 -15.92
N ILE A 62 -8.61 -4.29 -14.93
CA ILE A 62 -8.51 -5.21 -13.79
C ILE A 62 -9.47 -4.71 -12.69
N ASP A 63 -10.34 -5.58 -12.18
CA ASP A 63 -11.14 -5.27 -11.00
C ASP A 63 -10.22 -5.15 -9.77
N PRO A 64 -10.07 -3.95 -9.15
CA PRO A 64 -9.18 -3.77 -8.01
C PRO A 64 -9.46 -4.75 -6.86
N LYS A 65 -10.72 -5.14 -6.66
CA LYS A 65 -11.10 -6.08 -5.61
C LYS A 65 -10.50 -7.46 -5.80
N ARG A 66 -10.30 -7.91 -7.05
CA ARG A 66 -9.67 -9.21 -7.35
C ARG A 66 -8.21 -9.25 -6.90
N ILE A 67 -7.53 -8.12 -6.95
CA ILE A 67 -6.12 -8.01 -6.56
C ILE A 67 -5.91 -7.45 -5.16
N GLY A 68 -6.98 -7.16 -4.40
CA GLY A 68 -6.88 -6.69 -3.01
C GLY A 68 -6.76 -5.17 -2.83
N LEU A 69 -7.16 -4.39 -3.85
CA LEU A 69 -7.15 -2.92 -3.86
C LEU A 69 -8.53 -2.29 -3.73
#